data_AF-A0A937J0I0-F1
#
_entry.id   AF-A0A937J0I0-F1
#
_cell.length_a   1.000
_cell.length_b   1.000
_cell.length_c   1.000
_cell.angle_alpha   90.00
_cell.angle_beta   90.00
_cell.angle_gamma   90.00
#
_symmetry.space_group_name_H-M   'P 1'
#
loop_
_entity.id
_entity.type
_entity.pdbx_description
1 polymer ?
#
loop_
_entity_poly.entity_id
_entity_poly.type
_entity_poly.pdbx_seq_one_letter_code
_entity_poly.pdbx_strand_id
1 'polypeptide(L)' 'MSDTPVYVVANFIVHDADAYREYEKGFFPILKRHEGSFFTYDDNTVTFEGASPREGRMVMFSFPSAAHA' A
#
# COMPACT_ATOMS: atom_id res chain seq x y z
N MET A 1 -19.17 -5.21 -12.48
CA MET A 1 -18.21 -5.63 -11.43
C MET A 1 -18.89 -5.43 -10.09
N SER A 2 -18.73 -6.33 -9.12
CA SER A 2 -19.40 -6.19 -7.83
C SER A 2 -18.82 -5.00 -7.04
N ASP A 3 -19.67 -4.31 -6.28
CA ASP A 3 -19.29 -3.24 -5.33
C ASP A 3 -18.66 -3.82 -4.05
N THR A 4 -17.81 -4.85 -4.22
CA THR A 4 -17.13 -5.52 -3.11
C THR A 4 -15.86 -4.74 -2.79
N PRO A 5 -15.71 -4.22 -1.56
CA PRO A 5 -14.48 -3.53 -1.16
C PRO A 5 -13.26 -4.43 -1.33
N VAL A 6 -12.16 -3.84 -1.80
CA VAL A 6 -10.90 -4.56 -2.03
C VAL A 6 -9.76 -3.90 -1.28
N TYR A 7 -8.70 -4.69 -1.06
CA TYR A 7 -7.46 -4.22 -0.48
C TYR A 7 -6.31 -4.46 -1.46
N VAL A 8 -5.52 -3.43 -1.69
CA VAL A 8 -4.23 -3.54 -2.39
C VAL A 8 -3.15 -3.66 -1.33
N VAL A 9 -2.40 -4.76 -1.36
CA VAL A 9 -1.26 -5.02 -0.46
C VAL A 9 0.03 -4.89 -1.26
N ALA A 10 0.95 -4.06 -0.79
CA ALA A 10 2.26 -3.88 -1.41
C ALA A 10 3.38 -4.08 -0.39
N ASN A 11 4.51 -4.61 -0.87
CA ASN A 11 5.75 -4.74 -0.13
C ASN A 11 6.87 -4.03 -0.89
N PHE A 12 7.61 -3.14 -0.24
CA PHE A 12 8.77 -2.48 -0.85
C PHE A 12 9.79 -2.02 0.19
N ILE A 13 11.02 -1.85 -0.26
CA ILE A 13 12.11 -1.29 0.54
C ILE A 13 12.29 0.17 0.13
N VAL A 14 12.27 1.07 1.12
CA VAL A 14 12.58 2.49 0.91
C VAL A 14 14.09 2.68 1.02
N HIS A 15 14.75 2.91 -0.10
CA HIS A 15 16.21 3.14 -0.13
C HIS A 15 16.59 4.62 0.11
N ASP A 16 15.69 5.55 -0.24
CA ASP A 16 15.87 6.99 -0.08
C ASP A 16 14.55 7.58 0.45
N ALA A 17 14.59 8.09 1.69
CA ALA A 17 13.41 8.61 2.37
C ALA A 17 12.93 9.94 1.77
N ASP A 18 13.85 10.77 1.27
CA ASP A 18 13.51 12.08 0.71
C ASP A 18 12.82 11.92 -0.65
N ALA A 19 13.38 11.07 -1.51
CA ALA A 19 12.77 10.73 -2.80
C ALA A 19 11.40 10.04 -2.62
N TYR A 20 11.29 9.12 -1.64
CA TYR A 20 10.03 8.45 -1.36
C TYR A 20 8.95 9.42 -0.85
N ARG A 21 9.33 10.44 -0.08
CA ARG A 21 8.42 11.50 0.37
C ARG A 21 7.89 12.36 -0.80
N GLU A 22 8.68 12.55 -1.85
CA GLU A 22 8.21 13.21 -3.07
C GLU A 22 7.17 12.37 -3.81
N TYR A 23 7.42 11.05 -3.93
CA TYR A 23 6.44 10.11 -4.46
C TYR A 23 5.12 10.14 -3.67
N GLU A 24 5.16 10.08 -2.33
CA GLU A 24 3.97 10.11 -1.48
C GLU A 24 3.11 11.35 -1.73
N LYS A 25 3.73 12.54 -1.84
CA LYS A 25 3.01 13.79 -2.12
C LYS A 25 2.21 13.73 -3.41
N GLY A 26 2.73 13.06 -4.44
CA GLY A 26 2.03 12.86 -5.72
C GLY A 26 1.00 11.72 -5.68
N PHE A 27 1.28 10.66 -4.92
CA PHE A 27 0.47 9.46 -4.87
C PHE A 27 -0.87 9.66 -4.15
N PHE A 28 -0.88 10.27 -2.96
CA PHE A 28 -2.11 10.41 -2.15
C PHE A 28 -3.26 11.17 -2.87
N PRO A 29 -2.99 12.25 -3.65
CA PRO A 29 -4.02 12.86 -4.50
C PRO A 29 -4.62 11.91 -5.54
N ILE A 30 -3.81 11.01 -6.13
CA ILE A 30 -4.28 10.00 -7.10
C ILE A 30 -5.10 8.95 -6.37
N LEU A 31 -4.62 8.43 -5.24
CA LEU A 31 -5.36 7.49 -4.39
C LEU A 31 -6.76 8.03 -4.09
N LYS A 32 -6.85 9.28 -3.63
CA LYS A 32 -8.14 9.94 -3.33
C LYS A 32 -9.03 10.11 -4.57
N ARG A 33 -8.46 10.43 -5.74
CA ARG A 33 -9.22 10.56 -7.00
C ARG A 33 -9.94 9.26 -7.37
N HIS A 34 -9.34 8.13 -7.01
CA HIS A 34 -9.89 6.79 -7.23
C HIS A 34 -10.68 6.27 -6.02
N GLU A 35 -11.07 7.14 -5.08
CA GLU A 35 -11.79 6.76 -3.86
C GLU A 35 -11.02 5.77 -2.96
N GLY A 36 -9.72 5.66 -3.18
CA GLY A 36 -8.83 4.87 -2.35
C GLY A 36 -8.57 5.54 -1.00
N SER A 37 -8.36 4.72 0.02
CA SER A 37 -8.00 5.17 1.37
C SER A 37 -6.76 4.42 1.85
N PHE A 38 -5.87 5.14 2.54
CA PHE A 38 -4.80 4.50 3.28
C PHE A 38 -5.39 3.70 4.44
N PHE A 39 -5.07 2.40 4.51
CA PHE A 39 -5.57 1.52 5.56
C PHE A 39 -4.54 1.33 6.67
N THR A 40 -3.33 0.86 6.35
CA THR A 40 -2.23 0.72 7.31
C THR A 40 -0.89 0.49 6.62
N TYR A 41 0.21 0.67 7.36
CA TYR A 41 1.52 0.14 6.99
C TYR A 41 2.27 -0.37 8.23
N ASP A 42 3.26 -1.23 8.01
CA ASP A 42 4.25 -1.62 9.01
C ASP A 42 5.63 -1.69 8.35
N ASP A 43 6.63 -1.10 8.99
CA ASP A 43 8.04 -1.12 8.55
C ASP A 43 8.84 -2.24 9.22
N ASN A 44 8.29 -2.86 10.27
CA ASN A 44 8.99 -3.86 11.10
C ASN A 44 8.27 -5.21 11.05
N THR A 45 7.92 -5.66 9.85
CA THR A 45 7.09 -6.85 9.68
C THR A 45 7.78 -8.11 10.14
N VAL A 46 7.08 -8.93 10.92
CA VAL A 46 7.54 -10.23 11.39
C VAL A 46 6.95 -11.33 10.51
N THR A 47 7.80 -12.16 9.92
CA THR A 47 7.36 -13.34 9.18
C THR A 47 7.16 -14.50 10.14
N PHE A 48 5.90 -14.92 10.30
CA PHE A 48 5.55 -16.07 11.15
C PHE A 48 5.79 -17.41 10.44
N GLU A 49 5.51 -17.48 9.14
CA GLU A 49 5.61 -18.69 8.33
C GLU A 49 6.14 -18.38 6.92
N GLY A 50 6.72 -19.38 6.26
CA GLY A 50 7.26 -19.29 4.90
C GLY A 50 8.78 -19.11 4.84
N ALA A 51 9.39 -19.52 3.72
CA ALA A 51 10.85 -19.53 3.53
C ALA A 51 11.41 -18.22 2.93
N SER A 52 10.57 -17.23 2.68
CA SER A 52 10.96 -15.99 2.01
C SER A 52 10.35 -14.79 2.73
N PRO A 53 10.90 -14.41 3.89
CA PRO A 53 10.40 -13.29 4.66
C PRO A 53 10.35 -12.01 3.83
N ARG A 54 9.35 -11.17 4.07
CA ARG A 54 9.27 -9.84 3.46
C ARG A 54 10.14 -8.88 4.28
N GLU A 55 10.85 -8.02 3.58
CA GLU A 55 11.68 -6.97 4.17
C GLU A 55 11.10 -5.60 3.81
N GLY A 56 11.44 -4.60 4.62
CA GLY A 56 10.96 -3.24 4.43
C GLY A 56 9.49 -3.07 4.78
N ARG A 57 8.82 -2.15 4.08
CA ARG A 57 7.46 -1.74 4.36
C ARG A 57 6.47 -2.74 3.76
N MET A 58 5.50 -3.15 4.57
CA MET A 58 4.21 -3.66 4.11
C MET A 58 3.19 -2.53 4.21
N VAL A 59 2.43 -2.27 3.14
CA VAL A 59 1.37 -1.25 3.15
C VAL A 59 0.10 -1.81 2.54
N MET A 60 -1.04 -1.34 3.06
CA MET A 60 -2.36 -1.70 2.57
C MET A 60 -3.20 -0.45 2.29
N PHE A 61 -3.87 -0.45 1.14
CA PHE A 61 -4.85 0.55 0.73
C PHE A 61 -6.21 -0.13 0.51
N SER A 62 -7.30 0.55 0.80
CA SER A 62 -8.66 0.06 0.54
C SER A 62 -9.33 0.87 -0.57
N PHE A 63 -10.19 0.20 -1.34
CA PHE A 63 -11.01 0.80 -2.39
C PHE A 63 -12.44 0.25 -2.33
N PRO A 64 -13.45 1.00 -2.82
CA PRO A 64 -14.84 0.53 -2.85
C PRO A 64 -15.07 -0.70 -3.73
N SER A 65 -14.28 -0.86 -4.80
CA SER A 65 -14.30 -2.05 -5.66
C SER A 65 -13.02 -2.22 -6.48
N ALA A 66 -12.87 -3.38 -7.11
CA ALA A 66 -11.71 -3.68 -7.98
C ALA A 66 -11.58 -2.75 -9.19
N ALA A 67 -12.66 -2.08 -9.62
CA ALA A 67 -12.59 -1.12 -10.73
C ALA A 67 -11.96 0.22 -10.33
N HIS A 68 -11.90 0.50 -9.02
CA HIS A 68 -11.31 1.71 -8.47
C HIS A 68 -9.81 1.57 -8.22
N ALA A 69 -9.35 0.34 -7.93
CA ALA A 69 -7.94 0.01 -7.69
C ALA A 69 -7.13 -0.06 -9.00
#